data_AF-A0A939XU36-F1
#
_entry.id   AF-A0A939XU36-F1
#
_cell.length_a   1.000
_cell.length_b   1.000
_cell.length_c   1.000
_cell.angle_alpha   90.00
_cell.angle_beta   90.00
_cell.angle_gamma   90.00
#
_symmetry.space_group_name_H-M   'P 1'
#
loop_
_entity.id
_entity.type
_entity.pdbx_description
1 polymer ?
#
loop_
_entity_poly.entity_id
_entity_poly.type
_entity_poly.pdbx_seq_one_letter_code
_entity_poly.pdbx_strand_id
1 'polypeptide(L)'
;MGEIRVMATRQVCGWLLGGVLFLVGCESKNQMIEREPVEKIRVLESDTIPLYEEDQTKEIASATCEYFESIESTSKLRDKNTTHLLFAQHIGLDYGYKKDKAFLQAKDSLVKNGLLVPLHDCKYYKMKEMEHSFPFLTPEAVSLLEEIGMRFNDNLKAKGQKEYAIYVTSALRTDESQRRLFRRNKNATRSTTSHLYGTTFDISYMDFFRNEDEKIIQYKNIQDILTKTMREMRSEKCCLVMREHKQQCFHITVIQ
;
A
#
# COMPACT_ATOMS: atom_id res chain seq x y z
N MET A 1 2.80 -16.44 47.22
CA MET A 1 3.71 -17.18 46.33
C MET A 1 3.33 -16.80 44.91
N GLY A 2 4.04 -15.99 44.15
CA GLY A 2 5.36 -15.38 44.27
C GLY A 2 5.67 -14.93 42.84
N GLU A 3 5.86 -13.62 42.65
CA GLU A 3 6.40 -13.06 41.42
C GLU A 3 7.73 -13.74 41.05
N ILE A 4 8.14 -13.68 39.79
CA ILE A 4 9.35 -12.94 39.40
C ILE A 4 9.40 -12.84 37.88
N ARG A 5 9.66 -11.61 37.47
CA ARG A 5 9.89 -11.06 36.14
C ARG A 5 11.37 -11.24 35.79
N VAL A 6 11.79 -10.65 34.66
CA VAL A 6 13.12 -10.00 34.47
C VAL A 6 14.12 -10.73 33.54
N MET A 7 14.15 -10.17 32.32
CA MET A 7 15.31 -9.73 31.53
C MET A 7 16.14 -10.72 30.72
N ALA A 8 16.01 -10.57 29.40
CA ALA A 8 17.16 -10.42 28.54
C ALA A 8 17.96 -9.16 28.94
N THR A 9 19.27 -9.30 29.14
CA THR A 9 20.19 -8.17 29.23
C THR A 9 21.48 -8.46 28.49
N ARG A 10 21.76 -7.56 27.53
CA ARG A 10 23.07 -7.09 27.02
C ARG A 10 23.88 -8.12 26.21
N GLN A 11 24.12 -7.88 24.92
CA GLN A 11 25.08 -6.91 24.36
C GLN A 11 26.48 -7.19 24.97
N VAL A 12 27.49 -7.55 24.18
CA VAL A 12 28.42 -6.57 23.59
C VAL A 12 29.40 -7.30 22.66
N CYS A 13 29.69 -6.65 21.53
CA CYS A 13 30.83 -6.93 20.65
C CYS A 13 32.17 -6.83 21.40
N GLY A 14 33.09 -7.74 21.10
CA GLY A 14 34.49 -7.59 21.52
C GLY A 14 35.43 -8.15 20.45
N TRP A 15 36.06 -7.26 19.70
CA TRP A 15 37.24 -7.51 18.89
C TRP A 15 38.51 -7.30 19.72
N LEU A 16 39.65 -7.79 19.18
CA LEU A 16 41.07 -7.56 19.56
C LEU A 16 41.57 -8.48 20.69
N LEU A 17 42.78 -9.07 20.68
CA LEU A 17 44.03 -8.85 19.94
C LEU A 17 44.96 -10.06 20.12
N GLY A 18 45.93 -10.23 19.21
CA GLY A 18 47.14 -11.04 19.40
C GLY A 18 46.97 -12.49 18.95
N GLY A 19 47.72 -13.04 17.99
CA GLY A 19 49.08 -12.72 17.60
C GLY A 19 49.94 -13.95 17.87
N VAL A 20 49.78 -15.01 17.06
CA VAL A 20 50.81 -16.03 16.81
C VAL A 20 50.57 -16.61 15.42
N LEU A 21 51.57 -16.49 14.54
CA LEU A 21 51.66 -17.18 13.27
C LEU A 21 52.23 -18.58 13.54
N PHE A 22 51.44 -19.63 13.34
CA PHE A 22 51.94 -20.99 13.15
C PHE A 22 51.53 -21.46 11.75
N LEU A 23 52.53 -21.62 10.89
CA LEU A 23 52.44 -22.47 9.70
C LEU A 23 52.70 -23.90 10.14
N VAL A 24 51.84 -24.83 9.74
CA VAL A 24 52.16 -26.15 9.14
C VAL A 24 50.87 -26.95 8.98
N GLY A 25 50.63 -27.40 7.75
CA GLY A 25 50.39 -28.82 7.45
C GLY A 25 49.05 -29.43 7.81
N CYS A 26 48.24 -29.57 6.77
CA CYS A 26 47.16 -30.53 6.54
C CYS A 26 47.22 -31.84 7.36
N GLU A 27 46.16 -32.13 8.14
CA GLU A 27 45.72 -33.50 8.39
C GLU A 27 44.21 -33.53 8.71
N SER A 28 43.44 -34.03 7.75
CA SER A 28 41.99 -34.20 7.86
C SER A 28 41.68 -35.57 8.47
N LYS A 29 41.05 -35.60 9.65
CA LYS A 29 40.40 -36.82 10.17
C LYS A 29 38.88 -36.70 10.03
N ASN A 30 38.35 -37.63 9.24
CA ASN A 30 36.95 -37.90 8.99
C ASN A 30 36.19 -38.22 10.29
N GLN A 31 35.01 -37.62 10.46
CA GLN A 31 33.92 -38.23 11.22
C GLN A 31 32.60 -38.04 10.46
N MET A 32 31.87 -39.15 10.33
CA MET A 32 30.77 -39.34 9.39
C MET A 32 29.51 -38.56 9.81
N ILE A 33 28.88 -37.88 8.85
CA ILE A 33 27.47 -37.51 8.89
C ILE A 33 26.83 -38.13 7.65
N GLU A 34 25.90 -39.04 7.88
CA GLU A 34 25.13 -39.74 6.86
C GLU A 34 24.22 -38.75 6.12
N ARG A 35 24.35 -38.69 4.80
CA ARG A 35 23.48 -37.92 3.91
C ARG A 35 22.73 -38.88 3.01
N GLU A 36 21.41 -38.79 2.99
CA GLU A 36 20.58 -39.47 2.00
C GLU A 36 20.82 -38.91 0.58
N PRO A 37 20.69 -39.75 -0.46
CA PRO A 37 21.37 -39.52 -1.72
C PRO A 37 20.68 -38.49 -2.60
N VAL A 38 21.52 -37.63 -3.20
CA VAL A 38 21.19 -36.77 -4.35
C VAL A 38 21.91 -37.32 -5.57
N GLU A 39 21.18 -37.86 -6.54
CA GLU A 39 21.60 -38.04 -7.94
C GLU A 39 20.33 -38.07 -8.82
N LYS A 40 20.27 -37.57 -10.05
CA LYS A 40 21.17 -36.77 -10.90
C LYS A 40 20.27 -36.22 -12.01
N ILE A 41 20.36 -34.94 -12.32
CA ILE A 41 19.73 -34.37 -13.52
C ILE A 41 20.59 -34.74 -14.72
N ARG A 42 20.00 -35.35 -15.75
CA ARG A 42 20.46 -35.24 -17.15
C ARG A 42 19.26 -34.99 -18.06
N VAL A 43 19.36 -33.89 -18.79
CA VAL A 43 18.41 -33.37 -19.78
C VAL A 43 18.42 -34.28 -21.01
N LEU A 44 17.23 -34.60 -21.52
CA LEU A 44 17.01 -34.97 -22.92
C LEU A 44 15.90 -34.07 -23.46
N GLU A 45 16.27 -33.21 -24.42
CA GLU A 45 15.34 -32.49 -25.29
C GLU A 45 14.61 -33.50 -26.19
N SER A 46 13.29 -33.51 -26.14
CA SER A 46 12.44 -33.75 -27.33
C SER A 46 10.96 -33.59 -26.97
N ASP A 47 10.39 -32.49 -27.46
CA ASP A 47 9.06 -32.36 -28.07
C ASP A 47 7.98 -33.41 -27.74
N THR A 48 6.97 -32.99 -26.97
CA THR A 48 5.50 -33.10 -27.19
C THR A 48 4.75 -33.22 -25.86
N ILE A 49 3.81 -32.29 -25.62
CA ILE A 49 2.88 -32.34 -24.48
C ILE A 49 1.71 -33.26 -24.86
N PRO A 50 1.39 -34.32 -24.08
CA PRO A 50 0.21 -35.14 -24.33
C PRO A 50 -1.08 -34.41 -23.97
N LEU A 51 -2.02 -34.47 -24.92
CA LEU A 51 -3.42 -34.10 -24.77
C LEU A 51 -4.07 -34.89 -23.62
N TYR A 52 -4.79 -34.19 -22.74
CA TYR A 52 -5.67 -34.80 -21.75
C TYR A 52 -7.12 -34.60 -22.18
N GLU A 53 -7.86 -35.72 -22.25
CA GLU A 53 -9.27 -35.81 -22.63
C GLU A 53 -10.22 -35.35 -21.51
N GLU A 54 -11.32 -34.72 -21.93
CA GLU A 54 -12.47 -34.24 -21.14
C GLU A 54 -13.46 -35.36 -20.79
N ASP A 55 -14.02 -35.36 -19.57
CA ASP A 55 -15.47 -35.46 -19.25
C ASP A 55 -15.69 -35.68 -17.73
N GLN A 56 -16.72 -35.20 -17.02
CA GLN A 56 -17.82 -34.28 -17.31
C GLN A 56 -18.39 -33.78 -15.96
N THR A 57 -18.66 -32.47 -15.91
CA THR A 57 -19.71 -31.79 -15.13
C THR A 57 -19.85 -32.04 -13.61
N LYS A 58 -19.18 -31.18 -12.84
CA LYS A 58 -19.84 -30.50 -11.73
C LYS A 58 -20.01 -29.05 -12.15
N GLU A 59 -21.25 -28.54 -12.13
CA GLU A 59 -21.57 -27.13 -12.33
C GLU A 59 -20.80 -26.29 -11.31
N ILE A 60 -19.63 -25.83 -11.72
CA ILE A 60 -18.96 -24.68 -11.14
C ILE A 60 -19.69 -23.52 -11.78
N ALA A 61 -20.52 -22.84 -10.99
CA ALA A 61 -21.10 -21.57 -11.40
C ALA A 61 -19.98 -20.71 -11.96
N SER A 62 -20.09 -20.49 -13.27
CA SER A 62 -19.12 -19.82 -14.12
C SER A 62 -18.68 -18.52 -13.48
N ALA A 63 -17.40 -18.47 -13.10
CA ALA A 63 -16.70 -17.24 -12.77
C ALA A 63 -16.55 -16.42 -14.06
N THR A 64 -17.62 -15.76 -14.48
CA THR A 64 -17.54 -14.68 -15.46
C THR A 64 -17.23 -13.39 -14.72
N CYS A 65 -15.98 -12.95 -14.84
CA CYS A 65 -15.62 -11.57 -14.59
C CYS A 65 -16.34 -10.72 -15.65
N GLU A 66 -17.50 -10.18 -15.29
CA GLU A 66 -18.43 -9.56 -16.24
C GLU A 66 -18.75 -8.09 -15.94
N TYR A 67 -18.02 -7.37 -15.07
CA TYR A 67 -18.56 -6.09 -14.55
C TYR A 67 -17.67 -4.83 -14.48
N PHE A 68 -16.47 -4.78 -15.07
CA PHE A 68 -15.77 -3.48 -15.18
C PHE A 68 -15.35 -3.13 -16.61
N GLU A 69 -16.33 -3.14 -17.52
CA GLU A 69 -16.23 -2.50 -18.84
C GLU A 69 -16.09 -0.97 -18.68
N SER A 70 -14.85 -0.53 -18.45
CA SER A 70 -14.32 0.83 -18.46
C SER A 70 -15.18 1.92 -17.80
N ILE A 71 -14.71 2.42 -16.65
CA ILE A 71 -15.23 3.66 -16.06
C ILE A 71 -15.27 4.74 -17.15
N GLU A 72 -16.40 5.44 -17.29
CA GLU A 72 -16.51 6.52 -18.27
C GLU A 72 -15.45 7.60 -18.00
N SER A 73 -14.87 8.13 -19.08
CA SER A 73 -13.97 9.28 -18.99
C SER A 73 -14.78 10.50 -18.56
N THR A 74 -14.33 11.19 -17.52
CA THR A 74 -14.92 12.45 -17.09
C THR A 74 -13.88 13.31 -16.36
N SER A 75 -14.05 14.62 -16.44
CA SER A 75 -13.27 15.58 -15.65
C SER A 75 -13.98 15.96 -14.33
N LYS A 76 -15.11 15.33 -14.01
CA LYS A 76 -15.86 15.59 -12.78
C LYS A 76 -15.28 14.79 -11.63
N LEU A 77 -14.94 15.48 -10.53
CA LEU A 77 -14.37 14.89 -9.31
C LEU A 77 -15.48 14.63 -8.27
N ARG A 78 -16.45 13.78 -8.63
CA ARG A 78 -17.65 13.51 -7.81
C ARG A 78 -18.11 12.05 -7.91
N ASP A 79 -17.17 11.13 -8.12
CA ASP A 79 -17.49 9.70 -8.14
C ASP A 79 -18.19 9.32 -6.84
N LYS A 80 -19.18 8.42 -6.93
CA LYS A 80 -20.02 8.09 -5.78
C LYS A 80 -19.23 7.24 -4.79
N ASN A 81 -19.41 7.48 -3.49
CA ASN A 81 -18.87 6.61 -2.43
C ASN A 81 -19.18 5.13 -2.63
N THR A 82 -20.35 4.80 -3.18
CA THR A 82 -20.71 3.42 -3.52
C THR A 82 -19.79 2.84 -4.57
N THR A 83 -19.40 3.61 -5.59
CA THR A 83 -18.48 3.18 -6.65
C THR A 83 -17.07 2.98 -6.10
N HIS A 84 -16.59 3.90 -5.25
CA HIS A 84 -15.31 3.74 -4.55
C HIS A 84 -15.29 2.44 -3.71
N LEU A 85 -16.35 2.18 -2.95
CA LEU A 85 -16.45 0.97 -2.13
C LEU A 85 -16.45 -0.31 -2.98
N LEU A 86 -17.19 -0.33 -4.09
CA LEU A 86 -17.26 -1.49 -4.98
C LEU A 86 -15.89 -1.86 -5.56
N PHE A 87 -15.13 -0.89 -6.07
CA PHE A 87 -13.77 -1.13 -6.54
C PHE A 87 -12.85 -1.58 -5.42
N ALA A 88 -12.91 -0.90 -4.28
CA ALA A 88 -12.07 -1.23 -3.14
C ALA A 88 -12.27 -2.68 -2.67
N GLN A 89 -13.51 -3.15 -2.66
CA GLN A 89 -13.87 -4.54 -2.36
C GLN A 89 -13.39 -5.55 -3.40
N HIS A 90 -13.31 -5.13 -4.67
CA HIS A 90 -12.97 -6.02 -5.77
C HIS A 90 -11.46 -6.24 -5.93
N ILE A 91 -10.67 -5.17 -5.78
CA ILE A 91 -9.22 -5.20 -6.07
C ILE A 91 -8.34 -5.13 -4.81
N GLY A 92 -8.92 -4.76 -3.67
CA GLY A 92 -8.18 -4.60 -2.43
C GLY A 92 -8.03 -5.88 -1.63
N LEU A 93 -7.76 -5.73 -0.34
CA LEU A 93 -7.73 -6.86 0.60
C LEU A 93 -9.07 -7.60 0.60
N ASP A 94 -9.07 -8.92 0.78
CA ASP A 94 -10.31 -9.73 0.81
C ASP A 94 -11.32 -9.27 1.87
N TYR A 95 -10.83 -8.65 2.96
CA TYR A 95 -11.67 -8.14 4.03
C TYR A 95 -11.06 -6.94 4.75
N GLY A 96 -11.93 -6.09 5.28
CA GLY A 96 -11.57 -5.04 6.22
C GLY A 96 -11.38 -5.56 7.64
N TYR A 97 -10.35 -5.06 8.33
CA TYR A 97 -10.10 -5.41 9.73
C TYR A 97 -11.10 -4.75 10.67
N LYS A 98 -11.62 -5.52 11.64
CA LYS A 98 -12.59 -5.00 12.64
C LYS A 98 -11.96 -4.19 13.77
N LYS A 99 -10.69 -4.48 14.07
CA LYS A 99 -9.96 -3.98 15.24
C LYS A 99 -8.55 -3.58 14.84
N ASP A 100 -8.07 -2.48 15.42
CA ASP A 100 -6.72 -1.97 15.16
C ASP A 100 -5.65 -2.99 15.56
N LYS A 101 -5.82 -3.61 16.73
CA LYS A 101 -4.90 -4.64 17.22
C LYS A 101 -4.77 -5.82 16.25
N ALA A 102 -5.88 -6.24 15.64
CA ALA A 102 -5.87 -7.35 14.69
C ALA A 102 -5.12 -6.97 13.40
N PHE A 103 -5.31 -5.75 12.90
CA PHE A 103 -4.53 -5.24 11.77
C PHE A 103 -3.04 -5.16 12.12
N LEU A 104 -2.69 -4.58 13.27
CA LEU A 104 -1.31 -4.42 13.72
C LEU A 104 -0.56 -5.76 13.87
N GLN A 105 -1.27 -6.83 14.25
CA GLN A 105 -0.71 -8.19 14.33
C GLN A 105 -0.51 -8.83 12.95
N ALA A 106 -1.32 -8.46 11.96
CA ALA A 106 -1.26 -9.04 10.61
C ALA A 106 -0.39 -8.24 9.63
N LYS A 107 -0.15 -6.94 9.89
CA LYS A 107 0.48 -6.00 8.93
C LYS A 107 1.81 -6.52 8.36
N ASP A 108 2.66 -7.13 9.18
CA ASP A 108 3.98 -7.58 8.73
C ASP A 108 3.88 -8.78 7.78
N SER A 109 2.88 -9.65 7.99
CA SER A 109 2.56 -10.74 7.07
C SER A 109 1.99 -10.22 5.76
N LEU A 110 1.07 -9.25 5.83
CA LEU A 110 0.49 -8.62 4.63
C LEU A 110 1.58 -7.95 3.78
N VAL A 111 2.53 -7.26 4.41
CA VAL A 111 3.67 -6.65 3.73
C VAL A 111 4.60 -7.72 3.13
N LYS A 112 4.94 -8.75 3.90
CA LYS A 112 5.78 -9.86 3.42
C LYS A 112 5.18 -10.58 2.21
N ASN A 113 3.86 -10.70 2.16
CA ASN A 113 3.14 -11.36 1.07
C ASN A 113 2.83 -10.40 -0.11
N GLY A 114 3.31 -9.15 -0.07
CA GLY A 114 3.11 -8.19 -1.15
C GLY A 114 1.71 -7.60 -1.25
N LEU A 115 0.84 -7.83 -0.25
CA LEU A 115 -0.54 -7.33 -0.25
C LEU A 115 -0.63 -5.87 0.21
N LEU A 116 0.32 -5.42 1.03
CA LEU A 116 0.40 -4.03 1.50
C LEU A 116 1.82 -3.50 1.44
N VAL A 117 1.95 -2.19 1.29
CA VAL A 117 3.20 -1.45 1.31
C VAL A 117 3.07 -0.36 2.37
N PRO A 118 4.03 -0.25 3.32
CA PRO A 118 4.07 0.88 4.24
C PRO A 118 4.41 2.17 3.48
N LEU A 119 3.69 3.23 3.77
CA LEU A 119 3.98 4.56 3.22
C LEU A 119 5.12 5.22 4.01
N HIS A 120 6.01 5.86 3.26
CA HIS A 120 7.08 6.71 3.77
C HIS A 120 7.06 8.04 3.06
N ASP A 121 7.44 9.10 3.78
CA ASP A 121 7.59 10.43 3.20
C ASP A 121 8.62 10.40 2.07
N CYS A 122 8.30 11.08 0.96
CA CYS A 122 9.21 11.22 -0.16
C CYS A 122 9.18 12.67 -0.68
N LYS A 123 9.76 12.89 -1.86
CA LYS A 123 9.77 14.21 -2.52
C LYS A 123 8.44 14.58 -3.18
N TYR A 124 7.58 13.60 -3.46
CA TYR A 124 6.31 13.78 -4.17
C TYR A 124 5.10 13.90 -3.23
N TYR A 125 5.16 13.25 -2.07
CA TYR A 125 4.12 13.34 -1.05
C TYR A 125 4.73 13.28 0.35
N LYS A 126 4.03 13.91 1.30
CA LYS A 126 4.28 13.84 2.74
C LYS A 126 3.04 13.35 3.45
N MET A 127 3.21 12.64 4.55
CA MET A 127 2.10 12.15 5.35
C MET A 127 1.78 13.15 6.47
N LYS A 128 0.50 13.45 6.61
CA LYS A 128 0.00 14.02 7.86
C LYS A 128 0.07 12.94 8.94
N GLU A 129 0.26 13.35 10.18
CA GLU A 129 0.06 12.46 11.32
C GLU A 129 -1.35 11.84 11.25
N MET A 130 -1.40 10.50 11.17
CA MET A 130 -2.63 9.75 10.97
C MET A 130 -3.17 9.21 12.31
N GLU A 131 -4.15 9.87 12.92
CA GLU A 131 -4.79 9.40 14.17
C GLU A 131 -5.86 8.31 13.95
N HIS A 132 -6.43 8.25 12.76
CA HIS A 132 -7.64 7.46 12.44
C HIS A 132 -7.46 6.51 11.25
N SER A 133 -6.25 6.40 10.73
CA SER A 133 -5.86 5.49 9.66
C SER A 133 -4.43 5.01 9.88
N PHE A 134 -4.03 4.01 9.11
CA PHE A 134 -2.70 3.44 9.10
C PHE A 134 -2.04 3.76 7.75
N PRO A 135 -0.74 4.11 7.73
CA PRO A 135 -0.02 4.48 6.52
C PRO A 135 0.36 3.24 5.71
N PHE A 136 -0.63 2.50 5.24
CA PHE A 136 -0.48 1.31 4.40
C PHE A 136 -1.47 1.38 3.25
N LEU A 137 -1.01 0.98 2.07
CA LEU A 137 -1.81 0.85 0.86
C LEU A 137 -1.43 -0.42 0.11
N THR A 138 -2.27 -0.88 -0.82
CA THR A 138 -1.85 -1.91 -1.80
C THR A 138 -0.75 -1.35 -2.70
N PRO A 139 0.08 -2.20 -3.33
CA PRO A 139 1.13 -1.74 -4.24
C PRO A 139 0.62 -0.78 -5.33
N GLU A 140 -0.52 -1.09 -5.94
CA GLU A 140 -1.14 -0.31 -7.01
C GLU A 140 -1.58 1.08 -6.50
N ALA A 141 -2.06 1.15 -5.26
CA ALA A 141 -2.43 2.40 -4.62
C ALA A 141 -1.22 3.26 -4.24
N VAL A 142 -0.08 2.65 -3.90
CA VAL A 142 1.18 3.39 -3.76
C VAL A 142 1.64 3.94 -5.12
N SER A 143 1.62 3.13 -6.17
CA SER A 143 2.00 3.57 -7.52
C SER A 143 1.13 4.73 -8.01
N LEU A 144 -0.19 4.66 -7.80
CA LEU A 144 -1.09 5.76 -8.13
C LEU A 144 -0.77 7.03 -7.33
N LEU A 145 -0.49 6.91 -6.02
CA LEU A 145 -0.15 8.06 -5.17
C LEU A 145 1.15 8.74 -5.64
N GLU A 146 2.18 7.96 -5.98
CA GLU A 146 3.43 8.47 -6.53
C GLU A 146 3.20 9.14 -7.89
N GLU A 147 2.41 8.54 -8.77
CA GLU A 147 2.07 9.10 -10.08
C GLU A 147 1.33 10.44 -9.97
N ILE A 148 0.37 10.56 -9.05
CA ILE A 148 -0.30 11.84 -8.77
C ILE A 148 0.73 12.91 -8.40
N GLY A 149 1.65 12.59 -7.49
CA GLY A 149 2.67 13.53 -7.03
C GLY A 149 3.68 13.92 -8.13
N MET A 150 4.04 12.98 -9.02
CA MET A 150 4.87 13.24 -10.19
C MET A 150 4.18 14.18 -11.18
N ARG A 151 2.98 13.82 -11.65
CA ARG A 151 2.20 14.61 -12.62
C ARG A 151 1.85 16.00 -12.07
N PHE A 152 1.61 16.11 -10.77
CA PHE A 152 1.42 17.39 -10.10
C PHE A 152 2.65 18.28 -10.20
N ASN A 153 3.85 17.74 -9.95
CA ASN A 153 5.11 18.50 -10.07
C ASN A 153 5.43 18.86 -11.54
N ASP A 154 5.12 18.00 -12.50
CA ASP A 154 5.24 18.33 -13.92
C ASP A 154 4.33 19.51 -14.30
N ASN A 155 3.08 19.48 -13.84
CA ASN A 155 2.12 20.56 -14.04
C ASN A 155 2.55 21.86 -13.33
N LEU A 156 3.18 21.79 -12.15
CA LEU A 156 3.77 22.95 -11.47
C LEU A 156 4.90 23.56 -12.28
N LYS A 157 5.84 22.73 -12.75
CA LYS A 157 6.98 23.15 -13.56
C LYS A 157 6.54 23.81 -14.86
N ALA A 158 5.53 23.27 -15.54
CA ALA A 158 4.95 23.86 -16.75
C ALA A 158 4.32 25.25 -16.51
N LYS A 159 4.02 25.61 -15.25
CA LYS A 159 3.50 26.91 -14.82
C LYS A 159 4.56 27.81 -14.16
N GLY A 160 5.84 27.43 -14.23
CA GLY A 160 6.95 28.16 -13.60
C GLY A 160 6.86 28.19 -12.07
N GLN A 161 6.15 27.23 -11.46
CA GLN A 161 6.06 27.11 -10.02
C GLN A 161 7.19 26.24 -9.46
N LYS A 162 7.46 26.41 -8.16
CA LYS A 162 8.35 25.54 -7.40
C LYS A 162 7.76 24.15 -7.21
N GLU A 163 8.60 23.20 -6.81
CA GLU A 163 8.17 21.85 -6.46
C GLU A 163 7.48 21.81 -5.09
N TYR A 164 6.42 21.02 -5.02
CA TYR A 164 5.66 20.80 -3.79
C TYR A 164 5.31 19.32 -3.66
N ALA A 165 5.35 18.81 -2.44
CA ALA A 165 4.80 17.50 -2.12
C ALA A 165 3.31 17.63 -1.74
N ILE A 166 2.47 16.73 -2.26
CA ILE A 166 1.07 16.62 -1.84
C ILE A 166 0.99 16.08 -0.41
N TYR A 167 -0.07 16.42 0.33
CA TYR A 167 -0.21 16.02 1.73
C TYR A 167 -1.25 14.92 1.90
N VAL A 168 -0.80 13.70 2.23
CA VAL A 168 -1.65 12.52 2.44
C VAL A 168 -2.26 12.59 3.82
N THR A 169 -3.59 12.66 3.90
CA THR A 169 -4.32 12.87 5.15
C THR A 169 -4.91 11.59 5.72
N SER A 170 -5.17 10.58 4.88
CA SER A 170 -5.63 9.27 5.35
C SER A 170 -5.37 8.16 4.33
N ALA A 171 -5.27 6.92 4.81
CA ALA A 171 -5.03 5.72 4.02
C ALA A 171 -5.86 4.55 4.59
N LEU A 172 -5.28 3.38 4.85
CA LEU A 172 -6.01 2.21 5.35
C LEU A 172 -6.71 2.48 6.69
N ARG A 173 -7.97 2.05 6.84
CA ARG A 173 -8.73 2.13 8.09
C ARG A 173 -9.18 0.75 8.55
N THR A 174 -9.48 0.63 9.84
CA THR A 174 -10.25 -0.49 10.38
C THR A 174 -11.66 -0.02 10.72
N ASP A 175 -12.60 -0.94 10.95
CA ASP A 175 -13.92 -0.56 11.47
C ASP A 175 -13.81 0.19 12.81
N GLU A 176 -12.78 -0.10 13.61
CA GLU A 176 -12.54 0.56 14.88
C GLU A 176 -12.04 2.00 14.70
N SER A 177 -11.06 2.22 13.83
CA SER A 177 -10.56 3.56 13.53
C SER A 177 -11.62 4.42 12.82
N GLN A 178 -12.40 3.82 11.91
CA GLN A 178 -13.53 4.49 11.26
C GLN A 178 -14.62 4.89 12.26
N ARG A 179 -14.94 4.03 13.23
CA ARG A 179 -15.89 4.37 14.31
C ARG A 179 -15.38 5.46 15.23
N ARG A 180 -14.07 5.51 15.52
CA ARG A 180 -13.50 6.61 16.32
C ARG A 180 -13.64 7.94 15.59
N LEU A 181 -13.41 7.97 14.28
CA LEU A 181 -13.65 9.16 13.44
C LEU A 181 -15.13 9.60 13.51
N PHE A 182 -16.07 8.65 13.42
CA PHE A 182 -17.50 8.95 13.46
C PHE A 182 -18.07 9.24 14.85
N ARG A 183 -17.47 8.75 15.95
CA ARG A 183 -18.03 8.94 17.30
C ARG A 183 -18.07 10.39 17.77
N ARG A 184 -17.35 11.30 17.10
CA ARG A 184 -17.52 12.76 17.25
C ARG A 184 -18.78 13.31 16.55
N ASN A 185 -19.38 12.56 15.62
CA ASN A 185 -20.59 12.88 14.86
C ASN A 185 -21.76 11.95 15.25
N LYS A 186 -22.69 12.45 16.08
CA LYS A 186 -23.79 11.72 16.75
C LYS A 186 -24.77 10.90 15.85
N ASN A 187 -24.65 10.93 14.52
CA ASN A 187 -25.68 10.40 13.59
C ASN A 187 -25.19 9.41 12.50
N ALA A 188 -23.96 8.89 12.56
CA ALA A 188 -23.48 8.03 11.46
C ALA A 188 -23.94 6.56 11.61
N THR A 189 -24.80 6.12 10.69
CA THR A 189 -24.98 4.71 10.30
C THR A 189 -23.61 4.04 10.14
N ARG A 190 -23.46 2.76 10.55
CA ARG A 190 -22.26 1.92 10.36
C ARG A 190 -21.87 1.83 8.87
N SER A 191 -21.27 2.86 8.29
CA SER A 191 -20.92 2.85 6.88
C SER A 191 -19.62 2.12 6.66
N THR A 192 -19.69 1.01 5.93
CA THR A 192 -18.54 0.40 5.27
C THR A 192 -17.87 1.46 4.39
N THR A 193 -16.55 1.60 4.48
CA THR A 193 -15.77 2.58 3.73
C THR A 193 -14.75 1.86 2.85
N SER A 194 -14.44 2.45 1.69
CA SER A 194 -13.42 2.01 0.75
C SER A 194 -12.01 1.95 1.38
N HIS A 195 -11.71 2.79 2.39
CA HIS A 195 -10.44 2.75 3.12
C HIS A 195 -10.15 1.42 3.84
N LEU A 196 -11.17 0.58 4.07
CA LEU A 196 -10.98 -0.71 4.75
C LEU A 196 -10.11 -1.70 3.96
N TYR A 197 -10.00 -1.48 2.64
CA TYR A 197 -9.44 -2.46 1.71
C TYR A 197 -8.03 -2.09 1.20
N GLY A 198 -7.45 -1.00 1.71
CA GLY A 198 -6.07 -0.60 1.39
C GLY A 198 -5.86 0.04 0.00
N THR A 199 -6.91 0.20 -0.80
CA THR A 199 -6.83 0.74 -2.19
C THR A 199 -7.20 2.22 -2.29
N THR A 200 -7.47 2.84 -1.13
CA THR A 200 -8.08 4.16 -1.05
C THR A 200 -7.33 5.05 -0.07
N PHE A 201 -7.08 6.27 -0.49
CA PHE A 201 -6.39 7.29 0.29
C PHE A 201 -7.00 8.66 0.06
N ASP A 202 -6.78 9.54 1.04
CA ASP A 202 -7.18 10.94 0.98
C ASP A 202 -5.94 11.83 0.87
N ILE A 203 -5.97 12.80 -0.04
CA ILE A 203 -4.97 13.87 -0.13
C ILE A 203 -5.61 15.23 0.11
N SER A 204 -4.96 16.10 0.88
CA SER A 204 -5.41 17.48 1.04
C SER A 204 -5.38 18.21 -0.31
N TYR A 205 -6.40 19.01 -0.59
CA TYR A 205 -6.36 19.95 -1.73
C TYR A 205 -6.08 21.39 -1.29
N MET A 206 -5.80 21.60 0.00
CA MET A 206 -5.51 22.91 0.59
C MET A 206 -4.07 23.01 1.09
N ASP A 207 -3.59 21.96 1.75
CA ASP A 207 -2.27 21.92 2.39
C ASP A 207 -1.26 21.26 1.46
N PHE A 208 -0.19 21.98 1.15
CA PHE A 208 0.93 21.51 0.33
C PHE A 208 2.22 21.69 1.09
N PHE A 209 3.14 20.74 0.97
CA PHE A 209 4.45 20.82 1.62
C PHE A 209 5.47 21.38 0.63
N ARG A 210 6.07 22.53 0.95
CA ARG A 210 7.12 23.12 0.12
C ARG A 210 8.45 22.44 0.42
N ASN A 211 9.00 21.76 -0.57
CA ASN A 211 10.20 20.92 -0.40
C ASN A 211 11.44 21.72 0.03
N GLU A 212 11.54 23.00 -0.31
CA GLU A 212 12.71 23.83 -0.01
C GLU A 212 12.90 24.14 1.47
N ASP A 213 11.81 24.38 2.21
CA ASP A 213 11.87 24.87 3.59
C ASP A 213 10.92 24.13 4.55
N GLU A 214 10.39 22.99 4.11
CA GLU A 214 9.58 22.08 4.91
C GLU A 214 8.32 22.71 5.53
N LYS A 215 7.77 23.73 4.86
CA LYS A 215 6.56 24.43 5.33
C LYS A 215 5.31 23.96 4.62
N ILE A 216 4.23 23.87 5.39
CA ILE A 216 2.88 23.74 4.87
C ILE A 216 2.42 25.11 4.38
N ILE A 217 1.96 25.16 3.14
CA ILE A 217 1.45 26.37 2.48
C ILE A 217 0.04 26.13 1.91
N GLN A 218 -0.72 27.21 1.78
CA GLN A 218 -2.08 27.19 1.24
C GLN A 218 -2.21 28.24 0.14
N TYR A 219 -1.82 27.87 -1.08
CA TYR A 219 -1.84 28.77 -2.22
C TYR A 219 -2.91 28.36 -3.24
N LYS A 220 -3.79 29.30 -3.59
CA LYS A 220 -4.93 29.05 -4.49
C LYS A 220 -4.49 28.52 -5.86
N ASN A 221 -3.44 29.09 -6.43
CA ASN A 221 -2.88 28.66 -7.71
C ASN A 221 -2.34 27.22 -7.66
N ILE A 222 -1.71 26.82 -6.54
CA ILE A 222 -1.19 25.46 -6.35
C ILE A 222 -2.34 24.45 -6.22
N GLN A 223 -3.40 24.83 -5.50
CA GLN A 223 -4.64 24.06 -5.45
C GLN A 223 -5.28 23.87 -6.84
N ASP A 224 -5.32 24.91 -7.67
CA ASP A 224 -5.90 24.82 -9.01
C ASP A 224 -5.09 23.88 -9.90
N ILE A 225 -3.76 23.86 -9.74
CA ILE A 225 -2.86 22.94 -10.44
C ILE A 225 -3.10 21.49 -9.99
N LEU A 226 -3.20 21.21 -8.69
CA LEU A 226 -3.54 19.86 -8.21
C LEU A 226 -4.94 19.44 -8.71
N THR A 227 -5.92 20.34 -8.65
CA THR A 227 -7.28 20.06 -9.14
C THR A 227 -7.28 19.73 -10.63
N LYS A 228 -6.51 20.46 -11.45
CA LYS A 228 -6.30 20.14 -12.87
C LYS A 228 -5.71 18.74 -13.04
N THR A 229 -4.63 18.43 -12.30
CA THR A 229 -3.98 17.11 -12.34
C THR A 229 -4.97 15.98 -12.05
N MET A 230 -5.79 16.12 -11.01
CA MET A 230 -6.82 15.11 -10.70
C MET A 230 -7.87 14.96 -11.80
N ARG A 231 -8.26 16.04 -12.47
CA ARG A 231 -9.20 15.99 -13.61
C ARG A 231 -8.61 15.28 -14.81
N GLU A 232 -7.33 15.49 -15.09
CA GLU A 232 -6.60 14.83 -16.17
C GLU A 232 -6.54 13.33 -15.91
N MET A 233 -6.05 12.92 -14.74
CA MET A 233 -5.98 11.51 -14.34
C MET A 233 -7.36 10.85 -14.34
N ARG A 234 -8.42 11.55 -13.90
CA ARG A 234 -9.78 11.00 -13.94
C ARG A 234 -10.33 10.87 -15.37
N SER A 235 -9.97 11.79 -16.27
CA SER A 235 -10.35 11.73 -17.68
C SER A 235 -9.61 10.61 -18.42
N GLU A 236 -8.37 10.34 -18.02
CA GLU A 236 -7.56 9.20 -18.48
C GLU A 236 -7.97 7.87 -17.84
N LYS A 237 -8.98 7.88 -16.96
CA LYS A 237 -9.47 6.70 -16.23
C LYS A 237 -8.37 6.04 -15.37
N CYS A 238 -7.47 6.81 -14.77
CA CYS A 238 -6.43 6.26 -13.88
C CYS A 238 -6.99 5.86 -12.50
N CYS A 239 -8.04 6.54 -12.03
CA CYS A 239 -8.59 6.34 -10.68
C CYS A 239 -10.01 6.92 -10.56
N LEU A 240 -10.69 6.60 -9.46
CA LEU A 240 -11.89 7.30 -9.01
C LEU A 240 -11.51 8.47 -8.12
N VAL A 241 -12.24 9.59 -8.23
CA VAL A 241 -11.98 10.79 -7.44
C VAL A 241 -13.30 11.44 -6.98
N MET A 242 -13.39 11.70 -5.68
CA MET A 242 -14.44 12.51 -5.07
C MET A 242 -13.81 13.66 -4.28
N ARG A 243 -14.28 14.89 -4.51
CA ARG A 243 -13.89 16.05 -3.70
C ARG A 243 -14.74 16.14 -2.43
N GLU A 244 -14.12 15.98 -1.27
CA GLU A 244 -14.79 16.10 0.03
C GLU A 244 -14.63 17.49 0.62
N HIS A 245 -15.64 18.34 0.43
CA HIS A 245 -15.58 19.74 0.86
C HIS A 245 -15.40 19.93 2.38
N LYS A 246 -16.01 19.06 3.19
CA LYS A 246 -15.96 19.16 4.66
C LYS A 246 -14.59 18.80 5.24
N GLN A 247 -13.92 17.81 4.64
CA GLN A 247 -12.59 17.35 5.07
C GLN A 247 -11.45 18.03 4.32
N GLN A 248 -11.78 18.80 3.27
CA GLN A 248 -10.85 19.53 2.43
C GLN A 248 -9.85 18.62 1.69
N CYS A 249 -10.28 17.43 1.30
CA CYS A 249 -9.48 16.44 0.61
C CYS A 249 -10.10 15.94 -0.70
N PHE A 250 -9.27 15.33 -1.54
CA PHE A 250 -9.71 14.38 -2.56
C PHE A 250 -9.67 12.98 -1.97
N HIS A 251 -10.80 12.28 -2.07
CA HIS A 251 -10.94 10.86 -1.79
C HIS A 251 -10.69 10.08 -3.08
N ILE A 252 -9.68 9.21 -3.08
CA ILE A 252 -9.13 8.60 -4.30
C ILE A 252 -9.07 7.09 -4.11
N THR A 253 -9.59 6.34 -5.09
CA THR A 253 -9.54 4.87 -5.09
C THR A 253 -8.96 4.38 -6.42
N VAL A 254 -8.03 3.44 -6.33
CA VAL A 254 -7.49 2.69 -7.47
C VAL A 254 -8.59 1.87 -8.15
N ILE A 255 -8.43 1.60 -9.43
CA ILE A 255 -9.40 0.88 -10.25
C ILE A 255 -8.80 -0.28 -11.05
N GLN A 256 -7.50 -0.55 -10.87
CA GLN A 256 -6.69 -1.52 -11.59
C GLN A 256 -5.95 -2.40 -10.60
#